data_AF-A0A4Y9YCR6-F1
#
_entry.id   AF-A0A4Y9YCR6-F1
#
_cell.length_a   1.000
_cell.length_b   1.000
_cell.length_c   1.000
_cell.angle_alpha   90.00
_cell.angle_beta   90.00
_cell.angle_gamma   90.00
#
_symmetry.space_group_name_H-M   'P 1'
#
loop_
_entity.id
_entity.type
_entity.pdbx_description
1 polymer ?
#
loop_
_entity_poly.entity_id
_entity_poly.type
_entity_poly.pdbx_seq_one_letter_code
_entity_poly.pdbx_strand_id
1 'polypeptide(L)'
;MSSLPIQARPPLTPPPILIDATRQFTAWVKQNAQGAEVILCGGLAFVQYGSGRVTQDADLCMDLSRTRRHGTQVPFDTNALKDMASRDPRFIVGPKIFWIHQLSGTPVQVDFVDTRLFWQPFDIRYMVDANPAAHAVPSLNPPMLLVGKMKSALERAAMERKINDIADFDYALTLLQTSKQPPKLFATSQT
;
A
#
# COMPACT_ATOMS: atom_id res chain seq x y z
N MET A 1 36.88 3.53 27.58
CA MET A 1 35.51 3.14 27.20
C MET A 1 35.11 4.00 26.01
N SER A 2 35.12 3.45 24.80
CA SER A 2 34.77 4.17 23.57
C SER A 2 33.26 4.11 23.36
N SER A 3 32.55 5.23 23.56
CA SER A 3 31.14 5.34 23.22
C SER A 3 30.99 5.21 21.70
N LEU A 4 30.26 4.20 21.25
CA LEU A 4 29.86 4.08 19.85
C LEU A 4 29.07 5.34 19.44
N PRO A 5 29.30 5.88 18.22
CA PRO A 5 28.53 7.02 17.75
C PRO A 5 27.06 6.64 17.66
N ILE A 6 26.20 7.45 18.30
CA ILE A 6 24.75 7.38 18.15
C ILE A 6 24.48 7.62 16.66
N GLN A 7 24.14 6.56 15.92
CA GLN A 7 23.64 6.70 14.56
C GLN A 7 22.38 7.55 14.62
N ALA A 8 22.48 8.78 14.11
CA ALA A 8 21.33 9.67 13.95
C ALA A 8 20.30 8.95 13.08
N ARG A 9 19.08 8.75 13.60
CA ARG A 9 17.98 8.24 12.79
C ARG A 9 17.75 9.21 11.63
N PRO A 10 17.59 8.74 10.39
CA PRO A 10 17.26 9.61 9.28
C PRO A 10 15.97 10.40 9.60
N PRO A 11 15.88 11.66 9.14
CA PRO A 11 14.70 12.48 9.36
C PRO A 11 13.46 11.80 8.78
N LEU A 12 12.32 11.95 9.46
CA LEU A 12 11.05 11.39 9.02
C LEU A 12 10.61 12.06 7.72
N THR A 13 10.30 11.25 6.70
CA THR A 13 9.67 11.74 5.47
C THR A 13 8.24 12.19 5.78
N PRO A 14 7.86 13.45 5.48
CA PRO A 14 6.50 13.93 5.71
C PRO A 14 5.45 13.12 4.93
N PRO A 15 4.25 12.85 5.50
CA PRO A 15 3.19 12.13 4.80
C PRO A 15 2.81 12.69 3.43
N PRO A 16 2.76 14.03 3.20
CA PRO A 16 2.50 14.57 1.87
C PRO A 16 3.53 14.12 0.81
N ILE A 17 4.80 13.98 1.19
CA ILE A 17 5.86 13.48 0.29
C ILE A 17 5.64 11.99 0.00
N LEU A 18 5.28 11.20 1.02
CA LEU A 18 5.00 9.76 0.83
C LEU A 18 3.81 9.55 -0.11
N ILE A 19 2.74 10.32 0.06
CA ILE A 19 1.55 10.25 -0.80
C ILE A 19 1.88 10.68 -2.22
N ASP A 20 2.61 11.78 -2.42
CA ASP A 20 2.94 12.22 -3.78
C ASP A 20 3.92 11.27 -4.48
N ALA A 21 4.94 10.76 -3.78
CA ALA A 21 5.81 9.72 -4.30
C ALA A 21 5.03 8.46 -4.70
N THR A 22 4.06 8.05 -3.89
CA THR A 22 3.18 6.92 -4.21
C THR A 22 2.34 7.18 -5.46
N ARG A 23 1.82 8.40 -5.62
CA ARG A 23 1.08 8.81 -6.81
C ARG A 23 1.95 8.76 -8.07
N GLN A 24 3.18 9.28 -7.98
CA GLN A 24 4.16 9.24 -9.08
C GLN A 24 4.53 7.79 -9.44
N PHE A 25 4.79 6.95 -8.44
CA PHE A 25 5.05 5.52 -8.63
C PHE A 25 3.86 4.80 -9.26
N THR A 26 2.63 5.09 -8.82
CA THR A 26 1.40 4.51 -9.39
C THR A 26 1.25 4.88 -10.88
N ALA A 27 1.53 6.13 -11.24
CA ALA A 27 1.53 6.56 -12.63
C ALA A 27 2.57 5.79 -13.45
N TRP A 28 3.77 5.60 -12.91
CA TRP A 28 4.81 4.79 -13.54
C TRP A 28 4.38 3.34 -13.77
N VAL A 29 3.78 2.69 -12.76
CA VAL A 29 3.27 1.31 -12.92
C VAL A 29 2.23 1.26 -14.03
N LYS A 30 1.27 2.21 -14.07
CA LYS A 30 0.21 2.22 -15.08
C LYS A 30 0.73 2.48 -16.50
N GLN A 31 1.83 3.21 -16.64
CA GLN A 31 2.50 3.41 -17.94
C GLN A 31 3.20 2.13 -18.44
N ASN A 32 3.76 1.34 -17.53
CA ASN A 32 4.59 0.17 -17.86
C ASN A 32 3.81 -1.16 -17.87
N ALA A 33 2.74 -1.24 -17.08
CA ALA A 33 1.88 -2.40 -16.92
C ALA A 33 0.42 -1.94 -17.03
N GLN A 34 -0.01 -1.64 -18.26
CA GLN A 34 -1.38 -1.19 -18.53
C GLN A 34 -2.41 -2.19 -17.99
N GLY A 35 -3.41 -1.69 -17.26
CA GLY A 35 -4.42 -2.52 -16.59
C GLY A 35 -4.06 -2.92 -15.15
N ALA A 36 -2.88 -2.51 -14.65
CA ALA A 36 -2.53 -2.68 -13.25
C ALA A 36 -3.38 -1.78 -12.34
N GLU A 37 -3.87 -2.34 -11.25
CA GLU A 37 -4.40 -1.58 -10.12
C GLU A 37 -3.35 -1.52 -9.02
N VAL A 38 -3.09 -0.32 -8.51
CA VAL A 38 -2.15 -0.06 -7.41
C VAL A 38 -2.94 0.60 -6.29
N ILE A 39 -2.93 -0.02 -5.12
CA ILE A 39 -3.77 0.36 -3.99
C ILE A 39 -2.88 0.44 -2.76
N LEU A 40 -2.96 1.56 -2.04
CA LEU A 40 -2.30 1.73 -0.76
C LEU A 40 -2.85 0.75 0.27
N CYS A 41 -1.93 0.15 1.00
CA CYS A 41 -2.22 -0.67 2.17
C CYS A 41 -1.28 -0.25 3.32
N GLY A 42 -1.31 -1.00 4.42
CA GLY A 42 -0.39 -0.78 5.53
C GLY A 42 -0.50 0.59 6.18
N GLY A 43 0.63 1.12 6.68
CA GLY A 43 0.65 2.29 7.54
C GLY A 43 0.19 3.58 6.84
N LEU A 44 0.59 3.78 5.58
CA LEU A 44 0.27 5.00 4.84
C LEU A 44 -1.22 5.08 4.47
N ALA A 45 -1.86 3.93 4.20
CA ALA A 45 -3.32 3.88 4.03
C ALA A 45 -4.05 4.35 5.29
N PHE A 46 -3.62 3.92 6.48
CA PHE A 46 -4.19 4.39 7.74
C PHE A 46 -4.03 5.90 7.96
N VAL A 47 -2.91 6.47 7.55
CA VAL A 47 -2.69 7.93 7.62
C VAL A 47 -3.69 8.68 6.73
N GLN A 48 -4.05 8.14 5.55
CA GLN A 48 -5.11 8.74 4.73
C GLN A 48 -6.49 8.73 5.41
N TYR A 49 -6.73 7.78 6.32
CA TYR A 49 -7.93 7.74 7.16
C TYR A 49 -7.86 8.63 8.41
N GLY A 50 -6.77 9.38 8.60
CA GLY A 50 -6.59 10.29 9.73
C GLY A 50 -5.88 9.67 10.93
N SER A 51 -5.22 8.52 10.77
CA SER A 51 -4.40 7.95 11.83
C SER A 51 -3.18 8.86 12.11
N GLY A 52 -2.89 9.11 13.39
CA GLY A 52 -1.68 9.82 13.84
C GLY A 52 -0.40 8.97 13.76
N ARG A 53 -0.48 7.77 13.16
CA ARG A 53 0.66 6.87 12.98
C ARG A 53 1.78 7.54 12.15
N VAL A 54 3.01 7.35 12.59
CA VAL A 54 4.20 7.67 11.79
C VAL A 54 4.55 6.47 10.90
N THR A 55 4.66 6.71 9.60
CA THR A 55 5.13 5.73 8.60
C THR A 55 6.26 6.34 7.79
N GLN A 56 7.15 5.51 7.25
CA GLN A 56 8.32 5.96 6.46
C GLN A 56 8.34 5.39 5.04
N ASP A 57 7.45 4.43 4.77
CA ASP A 57 7.31 3.71 3.52
C ASP A 57 5.86 3.77 3.02
N ALA A 58 5.70 3.39 1.75
CA ALA A 58 4.42 3.15 1.13
C ALA A 58 4.26 1.64 0.88
N ASP A 59 3.38 1.02 1.66
CA ASP A 59 2.94 -0.36 1.40
C ASP A 59 1.84 -0.33 0.33
N LEU A 60 1.99 -1.16 -0.71
CA LEU A 60 1.09 -1.22 -1.84
C LEU A 60 0.67 -2.66 -2.09
N CYS A 61 -0.61 -2.87 -2.37
CA CYS A 61 -1.09 -4.10 -2.96
C CYS A 61 -1.45 -3.83 -4.43
N MET A 62 -1.06 -4.76 -5.31
CA MET A 62 -1.28 -4.63 -6.74
C MET A 62 -2.12 -5.78 -7.31
N ASP A 63 -3.06 -5.47 -8.19
CA ASP A 63 -3.64 -6.45 -9.09
C ASP A 63 -3.01 -6.28 -10.48
N LEU A 64 -2.18 -7.23 -10.86
CA LEU A 64 -1.50 -7.25 -12.16
C LEU A 64 -2.17 -8.18 -13.15
N SER A 65 -3.26 -8.86 -12.78
CA SER A 65 -3.81 -9.95 -13.58
C SER A 65 -4.44 -9.53 -14.91
N ARG A 66 -4.81 -8.26 -15.03
CA ARG A 66 -5.34 -7.66 -16.26
C ARG A 66 -4.24 -7.10 -17.17
N THR A 67 -3.00 -7.10 -16.71
CA THR A 67 -1.85 -6.63 -17.49
C THR A 67 -1.42 -7.67 -18.51
N ARG A 68 -0.59 -7.26 -19.48
CA ARG A 68 -0.01 -8.13 -20.51
C ARG A 68 1.44 -7.73 -20.74
N ARG A 69 2.38 -8.68 -20.68
CA ARG A 69 3.76 -8.44 -21.10
C ARG A 69 3.83 -8.32 -22.61
N HIS A 70 4.71 -7.47 -23.13
CA HIS A 70 4.84 -7.15 -24.56
C HIS A 70 4.80 -8.40 -25.45
N GLY A 71 3.80 -8.48 -26.33
CA GLY A 71 3.64 -9.57 -27.30
C GLY A 71 3.18 -10.91 -26.71
N THR A 72 2.78 -10.96 -25.44
CA THR A 72 2.34 -12.21 -24.77
C THR A 72 0.95 -12.06 -24.15
N GLN A 73 0.32 -13.20 -23.84
CA GLN A 73 -0.89 -13.26 -23.02
C GLN A 73 -0.60 -13.34 -21.51
N VAL A 74 0.68 -13.37 -21.13
CA VAL A 74 1.12 -13.55 -19.74
C VAL A 74 1.05 -12.21 -19.01
N PRO A 75 0.36 -12.13 -17.87
CA PRO A 75 0.36 -10.92 -17.05
C PRO A 75 1.75 -10.62 -16.46
N PHE A 76 1.98 -9.36 -16.11
CA PHE A 76 3.09 -9.02 -15.21
C PHE A 76 2.89 -9.69 -13.86
N ASP A 77 3.98 -10.16 -13.27
CA ASP A 77 4.05 -10.46 -11.85
C ASP A 77 4.92 -9.40 -11.16
N THR A 78 5.02 -9.47 -9.83
CA THR A 78 5.81 -8.51 -9.07
C THR A 78 7.30 -8.58 -9.40
N ASN A 79 7.85 -9.73 -9.80
CA ASN A 79 9.27 -9.85 -10.17
C ASN A 79 9.55 -9.13 -11.49
N ALA A 80 8.68 -9.27 -12.48
CA ALA A 80 8.79 -8.55 -13.75
C ALA A 80 8.78 -7.02 -13.54
N LEU A 81 7.97 -6.51 -12.60
CA LEU A 81 7.99 -5.09 -12.24
C LEU A 81 9.31 -4.68 -11.56
N LYS A 82 9.86 -5.53 -10.67
CA LYS A 82 11.16 -5.27 -10.03
C LYS A 82 12.29 -5.24 -11.05
N ASP A 83 12.27 -6.13 -12.04
CA ASP A 83 13.24 -6.15 -13.13
C ASP A 83 13.17 -4.86 -13.96
N MET A 84 11.95 -4.35 -14.23
CA MET A 84 11.78 -3.06 -14.91
C MET A 84 12.29 -1.90 -14.06
N ALA A 85 11.95 -1.87 -12.76
CA ALA A 85 12.41 -0.85 -11.84
C ALA A 85 13.95 -0.80 -11.76
N SER A 86 14.64 -1.94 -11.86
CA SER A 86 16.11 -2.00 -11.82
C SER A 86 16.82 -1.27 -12.96
N ARG A 87 16.10 -0.95 -14.03
CA ARG A 87 16.63 -0.30 -15.25
C ARG A 87 16.20 1.16 -15.36
N ASP A 88 15.35 1.64 -14.46
CA ASP A 88 14.76 2.97 -14.52
C ASP A 88 15.48 3.92 -13.54
N PRO A 89 16.03 5.06 -14.01
CA PRO A 89 16.83 5.96 -13.19
C PRO A 89 16.04 6.66 -12.07
N ARG A 90 14.71 6.55 -12.07
CA ARG A 90 13.86 7.07 -10.99
C ARG A 90 13.84 6.18 -9.75
N PHE A 91 14.51 5.01 -9.81
CA PHE A 91 14.57 4.06 -8.71
C PHE A 91 15.96 3.89 -8.12
N ILE A 92 15.99 3.55 -6.84
CA ILE A 92 17.13 2.90 -6.19
C ILE A 92 16.68 1.48 -5.85
N VAL A 93 17.28 0.48 -6.49
CA VAL A 93 16.89 -0.93 -6.38
C VAL A 93 17.99 -1.73 -5.69
N GLY A 94 17.64 -2.39 -4.60
CA GLY A 94 18.49 -3.32 -3.85
C GLY A 94 17.63 -4.33 -3.09
N PRO A 95 17.98 -4.68 -1.83
CA PRO A 95 17.10 -5.50 -0.96
C PRO A 95 15.72 -4.85 -0.72
N LYS A 96 15.66 -3.53 -0.90
CA LYS A 96 14.47 -2.68 -0.89
C LYS A 96 14.41 -1.86 -2.16
N ILE A 97 13.21 -1.39 -2.51
CA ILE A 97 12.98 -0.57 -3.70
C ILE A 97 12.55 0.81 -3.23
N PHE A 98 13.22 1.83 -3.73
CA PHE A 98 12.91 3.22 -3.43
C PHE A 98 12.53 3.95 -4.72
N TRP A 99 11.43 4.70 -4.67
CA TRP A 99 11.09 5.70 -5.67
C TRP A 99 11.74 7.03 -5.29
N ILE A 100 12.43 7.68 -6.23
CA ILE A 100 12.99 9.01 -6.02
C ILE A 100 11.87 10.04 -6.28
N HIS A 101 11.39 10.68 -5.22
CA HIS A 101 10.37 11.71 -5.33
C HIS A 101 10.85 12.89 -6.19
N GLN A 102 10.18 13.16 -7.30
CA GLN A 102 10.71 14.04 -8.36
C GLN A 102 10.97 15.48 -7.92
N LEU A 103 10.16 16.02 -7.00
CA LEU A 103 10.27 17.41 -6.57
C LEU A 103 11.35 17.62 -5.50
N SER A 104 11.53 16.65 -4.59
CA SER A 104 12.45 16.81 -3.45
C SER A 104 13.73 15.99 -3.57
N GLY A 105 13.81 15.05 -4.51
CA GLY A 105 14.88 14.06 -4.59
C GLY A 105 14.88 13.04 -3.43
N THR A 106 13.87 13.07 -2.57
CA THR A 106 13.79 12.18 -1.39
C THR A 106 13.50 10.74 -1.83
N PRO A 107 14.33 9.77 -1.44
CA PRO A 107 14.02 8.36 -1.66
C PRO A 107 12.87 7.91 -0.74
N VAL A 108 11.81 7.37 -1.33
CA VAL A 108 10.67 6.80 -0.61
C VAL A 108 10.63 5.30 -0.85
N GLN A 109 10.71 4.50 0.21
CA GLN A 109 10.59 3.05 0.09
C GLN A 109 9.17 2.70 -0.36
N VAL A 110 9.08 1.90 -1.43
CA VAL A 110 7.84 1.35 -1.96
C VAL A 110 7.89 -0.16 -1.83
N ASP A 111 7.11 -0.70 -0.90
CA ASP A 111 6.97 -2.14 -0.71
C ASP A 111 5.65 -2.58 -1.35
N PHE A 112 5.71 -3.53 -2.28
CA PHE A 112 4.51 -3.98 -2.98
C PHE A 112 4.36 -5.50 -3.03
N VAL A 113 3.11 -5.96 -2.92
CA VAL A 113 2.71 -7.36 -2.94
C VAL A 113 1.58 -7.58 -3.93
N ASP A 114 1.51 -8.79 -4.50
CA ASP A 114 0.38 -9.20 -5.32
C ASP A 114 -0.86 -9.40 -4.42
N THR A 115 -1.95 -8.74 -4.77
CA THR A 115 -3.23 -8.81 -4.05
C THR A 115 -3.75 -10.24 -3.92
N ARG A 116 -3.52 -11.08 -4.93
CA ARG A 116 -3.96 -12.48 -4.94
C ARG A 116 -3.22 -13.34 -3.93
N LEU A 117 -1.99 -12.98 -3.55
CA LEU A 117 -1.23 -13.75 -2.58
C LEU A 117 -1.68 -13.48 -1.14
N PHE A 118 -2.20 -12.29 -0.87
CA PHE A 118 -2.45 -11.85 0.50
C PHE A 118 -3.94 -11.72 0.85
N TRP A 119 -4.78 -11.33 -0.10
CA TRP A 119 -6.21 -11.06 0.11
C TRP A 119 -7.15 -12.00 -0.66
N GLN A 120 -6.70 -13.17 -1.13
CA GLN A 120 -7.66 -14.18 -1.59
C GLN A 120 -8.59 -14.63 -0.46
N PRO A 121 -9.89 -14.91 -0.75
CA PRO A 121 -10.54 -14.92 -2.06
C PRO A 121 -11.26 -13.60 -2.46
N PHE A 122 -10.95 -12.47 -1.82
CA PHE A 122 -11.66 -11.21 -2.06
C PHE A 122 -11.40 -10.66 -3.48
N ASP A 123 -12.45 -10.13 -4.12
CA ASP A 123 -12.32 -9.44 -5.40
C ASP A 123 -11.86 -8.00 -5.18
N ILE A 124 -10.80 -7.61 -5.88
CA ILE A 124 -10.16 -6.29 -5.85
C ILE A 124 -11.15 -5.13 -5.90
N ARG A 125 -12.25 -5.27 -6.66
CA ARG A 125 -13.27 -4.21 -6.83
C ARG A 125 -13.99 -3.86 -5.54
N TYR A 126 -14.07 -4.82 -4.60
CA TYR A 126 -14.67 -4.63 -3.29
C TYR A 126 -13.63 -4.38 -2.20
N MET A 127 -12.35 -4.32 -2.54
CA MET A 127 -11.26 -4.10 -1.60
C MET A 127 -10.86 -2.63 -1.50
N VAL A 128 -11.15 -1.84 -2.52
CA VAL A 128 -10.78 -0.42 -2.60
C VAL A 128 -11.86 0.44 -1.95
N ASP A 129 -11.45 1.53 -1.31
CA ASP A 129 -12.38 2.56 -0.85
C ASP A 129 -13.10 3.22 -2.04
N ALA A 130 -14.43 3.26 -1.97
CA ALA A 130 -15.28 3.78 -3.03
C ALA A 130 -15.32 5.32 -3.07
N ASN A 131 -14.65 6.03 -2.15
CA ASN A 131 -14.56 7.48 -2.15
C ASN A 131 -13.21 7.99 -2.72
N PRO A 132 -13.05 8.07 -4.06
CA PRO A 132 -11.82 8.57 -4.68
C PRO A 132 -11.57 10.06 -4.43
N ALA A 133 -12.57 10.84 -4.01
CA ALA A 133 -12.38 12.26 -3.68
C ALA A 133 -11.75 12.46 -2.29
N ALA A 134 -11.85 11.47 -1.40
CA ALA A 134 -11.25 11.54 -0.07
C ALA A 134 -9.73 11.29 -0.09
N HIS A 135 -9.23 10.58 -1.10
CA HIS A 135 -7.87 10.03 -1.09
C HIS A 135 -7.11 10.34 -2.38
N ALA A 136 -5.94 10.95 -2.26
CA ALA A 136 -5.08 11.26 -3.41
C ALA A 136 -4.55 10.03 -4.17
N VAL A 137 -4.52 8.87 -3.49
CA VAL A 137 -4.17 7.56 -4.04
C VAL A 137 -5.19 6.56 -3.52
N PRO A 138 -5.72 5.64 -4.35
CA PRO A 138 -6.66 4.62 -3.90
C PRO A 138 -6.09 3.80 -2.75
N SER A 139 -6.87 3.59 -1.70
CA SER A 139 -6.50 2.81 -0.52
C SER A 139 -7.41 1.61 -0.35
N LEU A 140 -6.92 0.57 0.34
CA LEU A 140 -7.77 -0.49 0.84
C LEU A 140 -8.82 0.11 1.76
N ASN A 141 -10.06 -0.33 1.60
CA ASN A 141 -11.13 0.08 2.50
C ASN A 141 -10.88 -0.46 3.94
N PRO A 142 -11.51 0.14 4.96
CA PRO A 142 -11.28 -0.25 6.35
C PRO A 142 -11.48 -1.76 6.64
N PRO A 143 -12.49 -2.46 6.08
CA PRO A 143 -12.59 -3.91 6.23
C PRO A 143 -11.34 -4.67 5.77
N MET A 144 -10.79 -4.31 4.61
CA MET A 144 -9.61 -4.99 4.07
C MET A 144 -8.32 -4.64 4.80
N LEU A 145 -8.21 -3.43 5.34
CA LEU A 145 -7.13 -3.05 6.24
C LEU A 145 -7.17 -3.85 7.54
N LEU A 146 -8.36 -4.02 8.14
CA LEU A 146 -8.58 -4.83 9.33
C LEU A 146 -8.09 -6.28 9.10
N VAL A 147 -8.56 -6.93 8.03
CA VAL A 147 -8.16 -8.30 7.67
C VAL A 147 -6.64 -8.39 7.50
N GLY A 148 -6.04 -7.42 6.82
CA GLY A 148 -4.60 -7.44 6.58
C GLY A 148 -3.78 -7.31 7.86
N LYS A 149 -4.25 -6.54 8.83
CA LYS A 149 -3.60 -6.36 10.13
C LYS A 149 -3.78 -7.55 11.05
N MET A 150 -4.95 -8.17 11.05
CA MET A 150 -5.18 -9.44 11.75
C MET A 150 -4.19 -10.51 11.28
N LYS A 151 -4.10 -10.72 9.96
CA LYS A 151 -3.18 -11.70 9.37
C LYS A 151 -1.73 -11.37 9.70
N SER A 152 -1.32 -10.10 9.51
CA SER A 152 0.05 -9.67 9.82
C SER A 152 0.41 -9.93 11.28
N ALA A 153 -0.45 -9.55 12.23
CA ALA A 153 -0.19 -9.74 13.66
C ALA A 153 0.01 -11.22 14.06
N LEU A 154 -0.64 -12.15 13.35
CA LEU A 154 -0.48 -13.59 13.56
C LEU A 154 0.84 -14.12 12.98
N GLU A 155 1.31 -13.57 11.86
CA GLU A 155 2.51 -14.03 11.14
C GLU A 155 3.81 -13.36 11.63
N ARG A 156 3.74 -12.25 12.36
CA ARG A 156 4.92 -11.51 12.86
C ARG A 156 5.67 -12.28 13.95
N ALA A 157 6.95 -12.55 13.71
CA ALA A 157 7.87 -13.04 14.74
C ALA A 157 8.35 -11.95 15.71
N ALA A 158 8.49 -10.70 15.24
CA ALA A 158 8.99 -9.58 16.05
C ALA A 158 7.86 -8.89 16.82
N MET A 159 7.98 -8.84 18.15
CA MET A 159 6.94 -8.30 19.04
C MET A 159 6.62 -6.83 18.78
N GLU A 160 7.62 -5.98 18.53
CA GLU A 160 7.41 -4.55 18.26
C GLU A 160 6.51 -4.32 17.03
N ARG A 161 6.71 -5.10 15.97
CA ARG A 161 5.88 -5.02 14.76
C ARG A 161 4.48 -5.56 15.01
N LYS A 162 4.36 -6.59 15.84
CA LYS A 162 3.06 -7.15 16.24
C LYS A 162 2.23 -6.14 17.02
N ILE A 163 2.83 -5.38 17.93
CA ILE A 163 2.14 -4.29 18.67
C ILE A 163 1.59 -3.24 17.69
N ASN A 164 2.40 -2.82 16.71
CA ASN A 164 1.94 -1.88 15.69
C ASN A 164 0.79 -2.44 14.84
N ASP A 165 0.84 -3.73 14.50
CA ASP A 165 -0.23 -4.39 13.74
C ASP A 165 -1.52 -4.52 14.57
N ILE A 166 -1.44 -4.74 15.89
CA ILE A 166 -2.60 -4.74 16.80
C ILE A 166 -3.21 -3.34 16.92
N ALA A 167 -2.39 -2.29 17.09
CA ALA A 167 -2.89 -0.92 17.18
C ALA A 167 -3.59 -0.48 15.88
N ASP A 168 -3.04 -0.85 14.73
CA ASP A 168 -3.68 -0.61 13.43
C ASP A 168 -4.99 -1.40 13.28
N PHE A 169 -5.04 -2.63 13.79
CA PHE A 169 -6.27 -3.43 13.80
C PHE A 169 -7.37 -2.75 14.61
N ASP A 170 -7.08 -2.28 15.83
CA ASP A 170 -8.04 -1.58 16.68
C ASP A 170 -8.52 -0.26 16.03
N TYR A 171 -7.61 0.45 15.35
CA TYR A 171 -7.96 1.65 14.60
C TYR A 171 -8.88 1.33 13.42
N ALA A 172 -8.59 0.29 12.63
CA ALA A 172 -9.47 -0.16 11.55
C ALA A 172 -10.87 -0.55 12.07
N LEU A 173 -10.94 -1.23 13.22
CA LEU A 173 -12.20 -1.58 13.86
C LEU A 173 -13.00 -0.33 14.26
N THR A 174 -12.30 0.68 14.79
CA THR A 174 -12.92 1.97 15.13
C THR A 174 -13.49 2.65 13.89
N LEU A 175 -12.74 2.71 12.78
CA LEU A 175 -13.22 3.27 11.51
C LEU A 175 -14.52 2.61 11.05
N LEU A 176 -14.62 1.28 11.17
CA LEU A 176 -15.83 0.52 10.81
C LEU A 176 -17.04 0.88 11.68
N GLN A 177 -16.82 1.13 12.98
CA GLN A 177 -17.88 1.46 13.92
C GLN A 177 -18.36 2.92 13.77
N THR A 178 -17.45 3.84 13.44
CA THR A 178 -17.77 5.26 13.25
C THR A 178 -18.31 5.56 11.86
N SER A 179 -17.99 4.72 10.86
CA SER A 179 -18.54 4.79 9.51
C SER A 179 -19.99 4.28 9.47
N LYS A 180 -20.90 4.93 10.19
CA LYS A 180 -22.34 4.67 10.08
C LYS A 180 -22.88 5.24 8.75
N GLN A 181 -22.56 4.59 7.64
CA GLN A 181 -23.54 4.41 6.57
C GLN A 181 -24.02 2.96 6.65
N PRO A 182 -25.34 2.71 6.79
CA PRO A 182 -25.84 1.35 6.73
C PRO A 182 -25.42 0.74 5.39
N PRO A 183 -25.02 -0.55 5.37
CA PRO A 183 -24.86 -1.25 4.10
C PRO A 183 -26.18 -1.11 3.33
N LYS A 184 -26.13 -0.65 2.08
CA LYS A 184 -27.22 -0.90 1.13
C LYS A 184 -27.21 -2.40 0.80
N LEU A 185 -27.52 -3.24 1.78
CA LEU A 185 -27.73 -4.66 1.62
C LEU A 185 -29.20 -4.84 1.23
N PHE A 186 -29.39 -5.36 0.01
CA PHE A 186 -30.65 -5.85 -0.54
C PHE A 186 -31.73 -4.78 -0.83
N ALA A 187 -31.54 -4.02 -1.91
CA ALA A 187 -32.70 -3.76 -2.76
C ALA A 187 -33.04 -5.09 -3.43
N THR A 188 -33.88 -5.90 -2.76
CA THR A 188 -34.57 -7.02 -3.41
C THR A 188 -35.32 -6.45 -4.60
N SER A 189 -34.91 -6.81 -5.81
CA SER A 189 -35.76 -6.72 -6.98
C SER A 189 -37.02 -7.55 -6.68
N GLN A 190 -38.10 -6.89 -6.29
CA GLN A 190 -39.42 -7.47 -6.42
C GLN A 190 -39.83 -7.28 -7.89
N THR A 191 -39.97 -8.42 -8.56
CA THR A 191 -40.67 -8.60 -9.83
C THR A 191 -42.14 -8.19 -9.70
#